data_AF-A0A6P8XH71-F1
#
_entry.id   AF-A0A6P8XH71-F1
#
_cell.length_a   1.000
_cell.length_b   1.000
_cell.length_c   1.000
_cell.angle_alpha   90.00
_cell.angle_beta   90.00
_cell.angle_gamma   90.00
#
_symmetry.space_group_name_H-M   'P 1'
#
loop_
_entity.id
_entity.type
_entity.pdbx_description
1 polymer ?
#
loop_
_entity_poly.entity_id
_entity_poly.type
_entity_poly.pdbx_seq_one_letter_code
_entity_poly.pdbx_strand_id
1 'polypeptide(L)'
;MCLYFFRYEQESKTQFVVDAVYAFAHALHHLHTDLCTQNNENEGGQQSHHAHSESVWYRKPVVDIHSQACPDMASYDGKDFYNNYLLNVSFVDLAGSEVKFDRQGDGLARYDILNYQRLDNSTGYQYKVIGKWFNNLELNLETVVWNKEQEMPTSACSLPCKAGMIKKQQGDTCCWICDSCEPYEYVYDEFTCRDCGPGLWPYPDKLSCFALSIQYMSWNSLFAIVPMIVALIGITMTIFVIVLFAKNHDTPLVRASGRELSYTLLFGILVCYCNTLALIAKPTIGSCVLQRFGIGVGFSIIYSALLTKTNRISRIFHSASKSAQRLKYISPQSQVVITSSLIAIQVLITMIWMIVEPPGTRFYYPDRTEVILKCNIQDMSFLFSQLYNMILITICTVYAIKTRKIPENFNESKFIGFTMYTTCIIWLAFVPIYFGTGNSYEIQITTLCISISLSASVALICLYSPKVYILVFHPDKNVRKLTMNSTVYRRSATTAGGQAMPTSSGYSRTPLGTGVGISASANAATIAASSGRASQSGSQNSPSPDITHKQTIIQNNEEAWIDSQATPKCE
;
A
#
# COMPACT_ATOMS: atom_id res chain seq x y z
N MET A 1 91.58 29.51 -25.82
CA MET A 1 91.51 28.34 -26.73
C MET A 1 90.23 27.59 -26.36
N CYS A 2 89.11 27.91 -27.03
CA CYS A 2 87.84 27.23 -26.79
C CYS A 2 87.85 25.88 -27.52
N LEU A 3 87.90 24.79 -26.76
CA LEU A 3 87.59 23.46 -27.27
C LEU A 3 86.08 23.35 -27.40
N TYR A 4 85.57 23.49 -28.62
CA TYR A 4 84.18 23.16 -28.96
C TYR A 4 84.01 21.64 -28.86
N PHE A 5 83.46 21.16 -27.76
CA PHE A 5 82.82 19.84 -27.74
C PHE A 5 81.41 20.00 -28.31
N PHE A 6 81.24 19.72 -29.60
CA PHE A 6 79.92 19.39 -30.12
C PHE A 6 79.50 18.07 -29.47
N ARG A 7 78.57 18.14 -28.52
CA ARG A 7 77.91 16.97 -27.98
C ARG A 7 76.91 16.52 -29.05
N TYR A 8 77.24 15.47 -29.78
CA TYR A 8 76.33 14.84 -30.72
C TYR A 8 75.13 14.28 -29.94
N GLU A 9 73.92 14.72 -30.28
CA GLU A 9 72.68 14.17 -29.76
C GLU A 9 72.04 13.36 -30.89
N GLN A 10 71.99 12.04 -30.71
CA GLN A 10 71.47 11.13 -31.72
C GLN A 10 69.96 11.29 -31.82
N GLU A 11 69.43 11.42 -33.03
CA GLU A 11 67.99 11.53 -33.25
C GLU A 11 67.31 10.17 -32.97
N SER A 12 66.22 10.19 -32.22
CA SER A 12 65.54 8.97 -31.75
C SER A 12 64.95 8.11 -32.87
N LYS A 13 64.81 8.67 -34.09
CA LYS A 13 64.21 8.01 -35.24
C LYS A 13 65.22 7.48 -36.26
N THR A 14 66.52 7.67 -36.05
CA THR A 14 67.54 7.26 -37.03
C THR A 14 67.51 5.75 -37.29
N GLN A 15 67.19 4.92 -36.28
CA GLN A 15 67.10 3.47 -36.46
C GLN A 15 66.02 3.07 -37.48
N PHE A 16 64.87 3.74 -37.51
CA PHE A 16 63.82 3.45 -38.48
C PHE A 16 64.24 3.68 -39.93
N VAL A 17 65.12 4.67 -40.17
CA VAL A 17 65.66 4.92 -41.51
C VAL A 17 66.59 3.78 -41.92
N VAL A 18 67.41 3.30 -40.98
CA VAL A 18 68.28 2.15 -41.20
C VAL A 18 67.43 0.92 -41.51
N ASP A 19 66.42 0.61 -40.68
CA ASP A 19 65.55 -0.55 -40.87
C ASP A 19 64.78 -0.50 -42.19
N ALA A 20 64.34 0.68 -42.62
CA ALA A 20 63.71 0.86 -43.92
C ALA A 20 64.68 0.50 -45.07
N VAL A 21 65.93 0.96 -45.01
CA VAL A 21 66.95 0.60 -46.01
C VAL A 21 67.24 -0.91 -45.98
N TYR A 22 67.36 -1.50 -44.79
CA TYR A 22 67.55 -2.95 -44.65
C TYR A 22 66.36 -3.75 -45.16
N ALA A 23 65.12 -3.29 -44.95
CA ALA A 23 63.93 -3.94 -45.49
C ALA A 23 63.96 -4.00 -47.02
N PHE A 24 64.32 -2.89 -47.67
CA PHE A 24 64.52 -2.88 -49.12
C PHE A 24 65.68 -3.79 -49.56
N ALA A 25 66.80 -3.79 -48.83
CA ALA A 25 67.94 -4.65 -49.14
C ALA A 25 67.58 -6.14 -49.02
N HIS A 26 66.86 -6.54 -47.97
CA HIS A 26 66.36 -7.91 -47.78
C HIS A 26 65.37 -8.30 -48.89
N ALA A 27 64.42 -7.42 -49.22
CA ALA A 27 63.46 -7.66 -50.29
C ALA A 27 64.15 -7.84 -51.66
N LEU A 28 65.12 -6.99 -51.99
CA LEU A 28 65.92 -7.10 -53.21
C LEU A 28 66.81 -8.35 -53.22
N HIS A 29 67.36 -8.75 -52.06
CA HIS A 29 68.13 -9.97 -51.93
C HIS A 29 67.28 -11.22 -52.15
N HIS A 30 66.05 -11.26 -51.60
CA HIS A 30 65.10 -12.34 -51.86
C HIS A 30 64.70 -12.39 -53.35
N LEU A 31 64.41 -11.23 -53.97
CA LEU A 31 64.14 -11.14 -55.41
C LEU A 31 65.31 -11.65 -56.25
N HIS A 32 66.54 -11.24 -55.93
CA HIS A 32 67.74 -11.72 -56.60
C HIS A 32 67.91 -13.23 -56.43
N THR A 33 67.68 -13.74 -55.23
CA THR A 33 67.84 -15.17 -54.95
C THR A 33 66.87 -15.99 -55.79
N ASP A 34 65.61 -15.59 -55.85
CA ASP A 34 64.55 -16.31 -56.56
C ASP A 34 64.72 -16.24 -58.10
N LEU A 35 65.15 -15.10 -58.65
CA LEU A 35 65.29 -14.93 -60.11
C LEU A 35 66.66 -15.32 -60.65
N CYS A 36 67.74 -14.88 -60.01
CA CYS A 36 69.08 -14.96 -60.58
C CYS A 36 69.81 -16.25 -60.20
N THR A 37 69.46 -16.88 -59.08
CA THR A 37 70.14 -18.10 -58.61
C THR A 37 69.60 -19.35 -59.30
N GLN A 38 68.32 -19.37 -59.70
CA GLN A 38 67.73 -20.47 -60.46
C GLN A 38 68.17 -20.52 -61.93
N ASN A 39 68.53 -19.38 -62.52
CA ASN A 39 68.99 -19.33 -63.91
C ASN A 39 70.41 -19.92 -64.11
N ASN A 40 71.23 -20.01 -63.06
CA ASN A 40 72.57 -20.60 -63.14
C ASN A 40 72.57 -22.15 -63.23
N GLU A 41 71.44 -22.82 -63.01
CA GLU A 41 71.31 -24.27 -63.20
C GLU A 41 70.79 -24.65 -64.60
N ASN A 42 70.32 -23.71 -65.42
CA ASN A 42 69.63 -23.99 -66.68
C ASN A 42 70.34 -23.51 -67.97
N GLU A 43 71.56 -22.99 -67.93
CA GLU A 43 72.34 -22.67 -69.15
C GLU A 43 73.40 -23.74 -69.47
N GLY A 44 72.92 -24.90 -69.92
CA GLY A 44 73.72 -25.91 -70.60
C GLY A 44 73.03 -26.37 -71.88
N GLY A 45 73.09 -25.59 -72.97
CA GLY A 45 72.67 -26.09 -74.28
C GLY A 45 72.34 -25.07 -75.38
N GLN A 46 73.33 -24.83 -76.25
CA GLN A 46 73.23 -24.57 -77.70
C GLN A 46 72.70 -23.23 -78.25
N GLN A 47 73.68 -22.44 -78.71
CA GLN A 47 73.64 -21.46 -79.80
C GLN A 47 73.09 -22.01 -81.13
N SER A 48 72.28 -21.22 -81.84
CA SER A 48 72.45 -20.98 -83.29
C SER A 48 71.62 -19.78 -83.81
N HIS A 49 72.35 -18.71 -84.15
CA HIS A 49 72.28 -17.82 -85.33
C HIS A 49 70.95 -17.37 -86.01
N HIS A 50 70.85 -16.02 -86.06
CA HIS A 50 70.37 -15.11 -87.15
C HIS A 50 68.87 -15.00 -87.51
N ALA A 51 68.29 -13.80 -87.38
CA ALA A 51 68.19 -12.78 -88.45
C ALA A 51 67.39 -11.52 -88.01
N HIS A 52 67.82 -10.38 -88.53
CA HIS A 52 67.29 -9.01 -88.34
C HIS A 52 65.89 -8.78 -88.97
N SER A 53 65.01 -8.01 -88.30
CA SER A 53 64.36 -6.82 -88.90
C SER A 53 63.67 -5.95 -87.83
N GLU A 54 63.65 -4.65 -88.10
CA GLU A 54 63.53 -3.51 -87.21
C GLU A 54 62.11 -3.17 -86.73
N SER A 55 61.98 -2.76 -85.46
CA SER A 55 61.52 -1.43 -85.02
C SER A 55 61.06 -1.50 -83.55
N VAL A 56 61.45 -0.49 -82.78
CA VAL A 56 61.12 -0.17 -81.36
C VAL A 56 62.42 0.02 -80.56
N TRP A 57 62.64 1.28 -80.17
CA TRP A 57 63.75 1.74 -79.35
C TRP A 57 63.61 1.23 -77.90
N TYR A 58 63.99 -0.02 -77.66
CA TYR A 58 64.41 -0.45 -76.32
C TYR A 58 65.91 -0.18 -76.17
N ARG A 59 66.25 0.64 -75.18
CA ARG A 59 67.61 0.82 -74.70
C ARG A 59 68.05 -0.55 -74.16
N LYS A 60 69.00 -1.21 -74.83
CA LYS A 60 69.66 -2.43 -74.31
C LYS A 60 70.11 -2.16 -72.87
N PRO A 61 69.84 -3.05 -71.89
CA PRO A 61 70.50 -2.92 -70.60
C PRO A 61 71.99 -3.12 -70.86
N VAL A 62 72.75 -2.07 -70.59
CA VAL A 62 74.20 -2.19 -70.48
C VAL A 62 74.42 -3.13 -69.31
N VAL A 63 74.83 -4.36 -69.60
CA VAL A 63 75.31 -5.29 -68.58
C VAL A 63 76.60 -4.67 -68.07
N ASP A 64 76.48 -3.93 -66.98
CA ASP A 64 77.64 -3.45 -66.25
C ASP A 64 78.33 -4.68 -65.66
N ILE A 65 79.56 -4.95 -66.09
CA ILE A 65 80.34 -6.16 -65.79
C ILE A 65 80.70 -6.25 -64.28
N HIS A 66 80.34 -5.23 -63.50
CA HIS A 66 80.43 -5.23 -62.03
C HIS A 66 79.08 -5.29 -61.28
N SER A 67 77.94 -5.38 -61.97
CA SER A 67 76.62 -5.49 -61.32
C SER A 67 76.26 -6.95 -61.04
N GLN A 68 75.95 -7.29 -59.79
CA GLN A 68 75.42 -8.59 -59.38
C GLN A 68 73.93 -8.78 -59.75
N ALA A 69 73.25 -7.79 -60.35
CA ALA A 69 71.84 -7.92 -60.73
C ALA A 69 71.68 -8.61 -62.10
N CYS A 70 70.85 -9.66 -62.18
CA CYS A 70 70.53 -10.32 -63.45
C CYS A 70 69.50 -9.52 -64.29
N PRO A 71 69.44 -9.73 -65.62
CA PRO A 71 68.53 -8.98 -66.50
C PRO A 71 67.06 -9.02 -66.07
N ASP A 72 66.60 -10.12 -65.48
CA ASP A 72 65.21 -10.31 -65.04
C ASP A 72 64.80 -9.37 -63.90
N MET A 73 65.76 -8.90 -63.08
CA MET A 73 65.51 -7.90 -62.05
C MET A 73 65.31 -6.49 -62.64
N ALA A 74 65.90 -6.19 -63.80
CA ALA A 74 65.90 -4.85 -64.37
C ALA A 74 64.52 -4.41 -64.90
N SER A 75 63.63 -5.36 -65.19
CA SER A 75 62.27 -5.11 -65.68
C SER A 75 61.16 -5.70 -64.79
N TYR A 76 61.45 -5.98 -63.52
CA TYR A 76 60.49 -6.59 -62.60
C TYR A 76 59.33 -5.62 -62.24
N ASP A 77 58.11 -6.14 -62.09
CA ASP A 77 56.94 -5.33 -61.73
C ASP A 77 57.03 -4.84 -60.27
N GLY A 78 56.99 -3.51 -60.08
CA GLY A 78 57.10 -2.89 -58.76
C GLY A 78 55.94 -3.25 -57.82
N LYS A 79 54.74 -3.51 -58.37
CA LYS A 79 53.59 -3.96 -57.56
C LYS A 79 53.78 -5.39 -57.07
N ASP A 80 54.29 -6.26 -57.92
CA ASP A 80 54.64 -7.63 -57.54
C ASP A 80 55.78 -7.64 -56.49
N PHE A 81 56.83 -6.84 -56.71
CA PHE A 81 57.92 -6.65 -55.75
C PHE A 81 57.41 -6.22 -54.38
N TYR A 82 56.53 -5.22 -54.34
CA TYR A 82 55.94 -4.73 -53.10
C TYR A 82 55.18 -5.83 -52.36
N ASN A 83 54.25 -6.53 -53.04
CA ASN A 83 53.37 -7.49 -52.39
C ASN A 83 54.05 -8.81 -52.00
N ASN A 84 54.96 -9.32 -52.83
CA ASN A 84 55.54 -10.66 -52.64
C ASN A 84 56.89 -10.63 -51.90
N TYR A 85 57.66 -9.54 -52.05
CA TYR A 85 58.99 -9.45 -51.47
C TYR A 85 59.05 -8.44 -50.33
N LEU A 86 58.63 -7.18 -50.54
CA LEU A 86 58.78 -6.13 -49.53
C LEU A 86 57.86 -6.36 -48.31
N LEU A 87 56.58 -6.68 -48.51
CA LEU A 87 55.65 -6.97 -47.41
C LEU A 87 55.98 -8.26 -46.65
N ASN A 88 56.73 -9.17 -47.26
CA ASN A 88 57.02 -10.49 -46.69
C ASN A 88 58.45 -10.59 -46.08
N VAL A 89 59.12 -9.46 -45.85
CA VAL A 89 60.39 -9.45 -45.11
C VAL A 89 60.15 -9.65 -43.61
N SER A 90 61.05 -10.42 -42.98
CA SER A 90 61.18 -10.51 -41.53
C SER A 90 62.66 -10.63 -41.21
N PHE A 91 63.18 -9.70 -40.41
CA PHE A 91 64.58 -9.70 -39.96
C PHE A 91 64.67 -9.04 -38.58
N VAL A 92 65.82 -9.21 -37.92
CA VAL A 92 66.10 -8.57 -36.62
C VAL A 92 67.01 -7.37 -36.88
N ASP A 93 66.60 -6.20 -36.40
CA ASP A 93 67.38 -4.97 -36.53
C ASP A 93 68.64 -4.97 -35.62
N LEU A 94 69.41 -3.89 -35.72
CA LEU A 94 70.61 -3.68 -34.90
C LEU A 94 70.31 -3.52 -33.40
N ALA A 95 69.05 -3.23 -33.04
CA ALA A 95 68.57 -3.10 -31.67
C ALA A 95 67.97 -4.41 -31.12
N GLY A 96 68.02 -5.52 -31.88
CA GLY A 96 67.48 -6.82 -31.47
C GLY A 96 65.96 -6.95 -31.64
N SER A 97 65.32 -6.04 -32.36
CA SER A 97 63.89 -5.99 -32.62
C SER A 97 63.54 -6.62 -33.97
N GLU A 98 62.54 -7.51 -33.97
CA GLU A 98 61.96 -8.01 -35.23
C GLU A 98 61.27 -6.89 -36.01
N VAL A 99 61.67 -6.71 -37.27
CA VAL A 99 61.05 -5.84 -38.26
C VAL A 99 60.24 -6.70 -39.22
N LYS A 100 58.95 -6.39 -39.34
CA LYS A 100 58.00 -7.08 -40.20
C LYS A 100 56.85 -6.12 -40.53
N PHE A 101 56.21 -6.33 -41.68
CA PHE A 101 55.03 -5.58 -42.11
C PHE A 101 53.75 -6.41 -41.97
N ASP A 102 52.63 -5.73 -41.75
CA ASP A 102 51.30 -6.31 -41.89
C ASP A 102 50.87 -6.36 -43.38
N ARG A 103 49.61 -6.74 -43.63
CA ARG A 103 49.09 -6.83 -45.02
C ARG A 103 48.90 -5.46 -45.67
N GLN A 104 48.86 -4.39 -44.90
CA GLN A 104 48.68 -3.02 -45.34
C GLN A 104 50.02 -2.31 -45.56
N GLY A 105 51.12 -2.87 -45.05
CA GLY A 105 52.46 -2.30 -45.12
C GLY A 105 52.89 -1.55 -43.86
N ASP A 106 52.13 -1.68 -42.77
CA ASP A 106 52.48 -1.08 -41.48
C ASP A 106 53.45 -1.97 -40.71
N GLY A 107 54.48 -1.36 -40.12
CA GLY A 107 55.43 -2.04 -39.27
C GLY A 107 54.83 -2.45 -37.93
N LEU A 108 55.49 -3.37 -37.21
CA LEU A 108 55.09 -3.73 -35.85
C LEU A 108 55.13 -2.51 -34.92
N ALA A 109 53.97 -2.17 -34.35
CA ALA A 109 53.84 -1.04 -33.43
C ALA A 109 54.45 -1.37 -32.05
N ARG A 110 55.49 -0.61 -31.68
CA ARG A 110 56.17 -0.69 -30.38
C ARG A 110 56.29 0.71 -29.83
N TYR A 111 55.87 0.92 -28.59
CA TYR A 111 55.91 2.23 -27.95
C TYR A 111 56.57 2.15 -26.58
N ASP A 112 57.39 3.16 -26.29
CA ASP A 112 57.78 3.47 -24.93
C ASP A 112 56.77 4.48 -24.35
N ILE A 113 56.33 4.23 -23.13
CA ILE A 113 55.43 5.11 -22.38
C ILE A 113 56.28 5.95 -21.45
N LEU A 114 56.20 7.27 -21.62
CA LEU A 114 57.04 8.23 -20.91
C LEU A 114 56.24 9.00 -19.86
N ASN A 115 56.86 9.28 -18.73
CA ASN A 115 56.37 10.22 -17.73
C ASN A 115 57.32 11.41 -17.64
N TYR A 116 56.79 12.63 -17.78
CA TYR A 116 57.56 13.85 -17.62
C TYR A 116 57.61 14.21 -16.13
N GLN A 117 58.74 13.90 -15.50
CA GLN A 117 58.90 13.97 -14.05
C GLN A 117 60.06 14.88 -13.66
N ARG A 118 59.97 15.48 -12.47
CA ARG A 118 61.03 16.30 -11.92
C ARG A 118 62.21 15.43 -11.46
N LEU A 119 63.43 15.89 -11.68
CA LEU A 119 64.62 15.20 -11.16
C LEU A 119 64.74 15.39 -9.65
N ASP A 120 65.10 14.31 -8.95
CA ASP A 120 65.44 14.39 -7.53
C ASP A 120 66.60 15.39 -7.34
N ASN A 121 66.41 16.35 -6.43
CA ASN A 121 67.39 17.40 -6.10
C ASN A 121 67.77 18.38 -7.24
N SER A 122 66.98 18.49 -8.30
CA SER A 122 67.14 19.55 -9.32
C SER A 122 65.87 20.36 -9.56
N THR A 123 66.00 21.51 -10.23
CA THR A 123 64.89 22.31 -10.76
C THR A 123 64.43 21.86 -12.15
N GLY A 124 65.16 20.93 -12.78
CA GLY A 124 64.88 20.42 -14.11
C GLY A 124 63.90 19.24 -14.11
N TYR A 125 63.32 19.01 -15.29
CA TYR A 125 62.41 17.91 -15.58
C TYR A 125 63.01 17.03 -16.69
N GLN A 126 62.67 15.75 -16.69
CA GLN A 126 63.07 14.81 -17.73
C GLN A 126 61.97 13.79 -18.02
N TYR A 127 61.98 13.27 -19.24
CA TYR A 127 61.19 12.09 -19.58
C TYR A 127 61.85 10.85 -19.01
N LYS A 128 61.07 10.05 -18.28
CA LYS A 128 61.46 8.72 -17.83
C LYS A 128 60.53 7.68 -18.46
N VAL A 129 61.11 6.62 -19.00
CA VAL A 129 60.34 5.46 -19.48
C VAL A 129 59.73 4.75 -18.27
N ILE A 130 58.39 4.67 -18.24
CA ILE A 130 57.61 4.04 -17.18
C ILE A 130 56.91 2.76 -17.64
N GLY A 131 56.90 2.51 -18.94
CA GLY A 131 56.24 1.34 -19.50
C GLY A 131 56.56 1.15 -20.96
N LYS A 132 56.13 0.00 -21.48
CA LYS A 132 56.25 -0.38 -22.88
C LYS A 132 54.93 -0.94 -23.37
N TRP A 133 54.68 -0.75 -24.65
CA TRP A 133 53.55 -1.37 -25.32
C TRP A 133 54.05 -2.14 -26.52
N PHE A 134 53.84 -3.46 -26.47
CA PHE A 134 54.04 -4.36 -27.60
C PHE A 134 53.10 -5.55 -27.44
N ASN A 135 51.99 -5.56 -28.19
CA ASN A 135 50.85 -6.47 -28.05
C ASN A 135 50.10 -6.39 -26.70
N ASN A 136 50.81 -6.23 -25.59
CA ASN A 136 50.29 -6.00 -24.25
C ASN A 136 50.90 -4.73 -23.65
N LEU A 137 50.17 -4.13 -22.70
CA LEU A 137 50.62 -2.99 -21.93
C LEU A 137 51.42 -3.45 -20.70
N GLU A 138 52.68 -3.05 -20.63
CA GLU A 138 53.53 -3.24 -19.46
C GLU A 138 53.81 -1.88 -18.84
N LEU A 139 53.27 -1.63 -17.65
CA LEU A 139 53.40 -0.35 -16.96
C LEU A 139 53.92 -0.55 -15.55
N ASN A 140 54.98 0.15 -15.19
CA ASN A 140 55.51 0.17 -13.83
C ASN A 140 54.95 1.38 -13.07
N LEU A 141 53.83 1.15 -12.37
CA LEU A 141 53.12 2.19 -11.62
C LEU A 141 53.94 2.82 -10.49
N GLU A 142 54.90 2.08 -9.90
CA GLU A 142 55.77 2.61 -8.84
C GLU A 142 56.72 3.70 -9.36
N THR A 143 57.03 3.67 -10.66
CA THR A 143 57.92 4.64 -11.28
C THR A 143 57.22 5.91 -11.75
N VAL A 144 55.89 5.95 -11.70
CA VAL A 144 55.09 7.09 -12.13
C VAL A 144 55.03 8.13 -11.02
N VAL A 145 55.38 9.36 -11.33
CA VAL A 145 55.33 10.47 -10.37
C VAL A 145 54.06 11.29 -10.61
N TRP A 146 53.19 11.31 -9.61
CA TRP A 146 52.05 12.22 -9.55
C TRP A 146 52.42 13.49 -8.77
N ASN A 147 51.65 14.57 -8.94
CA ASN A 147 51.91 15.80 -8.19
C ASN A 147 51.71 15.57 -6.68
N LYS A 148 52.53 16.25 -5.89
CA LYS A 148 53.17 15.88 -4.61
C LYS A 148 52.44 15.09 -3.50
N GLU A 149 51.16 14.72 -3.55
CA GLU A 149 50.48 14.15 -2.36
C GLU A 149 49.34 13.14 -2.63
N GLN A 150 49.24 12.51 -3.81
CA GLN A 150 48.11 11.59 -4.07
C GLN A 150 48.44 10.31 -4.85
N GLU A 151 47.78 9.22 -4.44
CA GLU A 151 47.54 8.03 -5.25
C GLU A 151 46.91 8.42 -6.61
N MET A 152 46.98 7.54 -7.61
CA MET A 152 46.49 7.77 -8.98
C MET A 152 45.16 8.57 -8.99
N PRO A 153 45.10 9.75 -9.64
CA PRO A 153 43.89 10.57 -9.63
C PRO A 153 42.76 9.88 -10.39
N THR A 154 41.56 9.87 -9.80
CA THR A 154 40.37 9.34 -10.47
C THR A 154 39.71 10.43 -11.30
N SER A 155 39.66 10.25 -12.62
CA SER A 155 38.92 11.13 -13.54
C SER A 155 37.46 10.68 -13.64
N ALA A 156 36.64 11.01 -12.63
CA ALA A 156 35.20 10.73 -12.63
C ALA A 156 34.39 12.02 -12.50
N CYS A 157 33.33 12.14 -13.33
CA CYS A 157 32.40 13.26 -13.25
C CYS A 157 31.51 13.17 -11.99
N SER A 158 31.02 11.97 -11.70
CA SER A 158 30.15 11.69 -10.57
C SER A 158 30.63 10.46 -9.80
N LEU A 159 30.54 10.52 -8.48
CA LEU A 159 30.86 9.39 -7.60
C LEU A 159 29.66 8.41 -7.51
N PRO A 160 29.90 7.15 -7.10
CA PRO A 160 28.83 6.21 -6.82
C PRO A 160 27.85 6.74 -5.76
N CYS A 161 26.55 6.54 -6.01
CA CYS A 161 25.51 6.98 -5.09
C CYS A 161 25.48 6.16 -3.79
N LYS A 162 25.05 6.79 -2.71
CA LYS A 162 24.88 6.11 -1.41
C LYS A 162 23.66 5.18 -1.46
N ALA A 163 23.60 4.23 -0.52
CA ALA A 163 22.44 3.37 -0.34
C ALA A 163 21.16 4.20 -0.18
N GLY A 164 20.09 3.82 -0.90
CA GLY A 164 18.83 4.56 -0.93
C GLY A 164 18.77 5.74 -1.91
N MET A 165 19.80 5.92 -2.74
CA MET A 165 19.82 6.93 -3.80
C MET A 165 19.94 6.28 -5.18
N ILE A 166 19.35 6.93 -6.17
CA ILE A 166 19.39 6.55 -7.59
C ILE A 166 20.18 7.57 -8.40
N LYS A 167 20.72 7.14 -9.53
CA LYS A 167 21.41 7.97 -10.51
C LYS A 167 20.37 8.69 -11.37
N LYS A 168 20.53 10.00 -11.48
CA LYS A 168 19.75 10.85 -12.39
C LYS A 168 20.71 11.48 -13.38
N GLN A 169 20.64 11.05 -14.62
CA GLN A 169 21.58 11.50 -15.66
C GLN A 169 21.45 13.00 -15.88
N GLN A 170 22.59 13.69 -15.95
CA GLN A 170 22.66 15.12 -16.17
C GLN A 170 23.58 15.40 -17.36
N GLY A 171 22.97 15.60 -18.55
CA GLY A 171 23.73 15.88 -19.77
C GLY A 171 24.50 14.66 -20.26
N ASP A 172 25.82 14.67 -20.07
CA ASP A 172 26.75 13.66 -20.59
C ASP A 172 26.60 12.28 -19.93
N THR A 173 26.93 11.21 -20.65
CA THR A 173 26.65 9.81 -20.26
C THR A 173 27.34 9.35 -18.97
N CYS A 174 28.44 9.98 -18.56
CA CYS A 174 29.19 9.64 -17.34
C CYS A 174 28.88 10.53 -16.13
N CYS A 175 27.99 11.52 -16.28
CA CYS A 175 27.66 12.51 -15.27
C CYS A 175 26.23 12.30 -14.74
N TRP A 176 26.11 11.91 -13.47
CA TRP A 176 24.82 11.76 -12.79
C TRP A 176 24.78 12.55 -11.47
N ILE A 177 23.57 12.94 -11.08
CA ILE A 177 23.27 13.41 -9.73
C ILE A 177 22.63 12.24 -8.96
N CYS A 178 22.98 12.09 -7.70
CA CYS A 178 22.33 11.14 -6.81
C CYS A 178 21.05 11.76 -6.24
N ASP A 179 19.90 11.18 -6.58
CA ASP A 179 18.59 11.57 -6.09
C ASP A 179 18.14 10.58 -5.01
N SER A 180 17.56 11.05 -3.91
CA SER A 180 17.15 10.18 -2.80
C SER A 180 15.76 9.62 -3.05
N CYS A 181 15.58 8.31 -2.86
CA CYS A 181 14.25 7.71 -2.85
C CYS A 181 13.42 8.20 -1.66
N GLU A 182 12.09 8.22 -1.83
CA GLU A 182 11.16 8.57 -0.75
C GLU A 182 11.25 7.57 0.42
N PRO A 183 10.81 7.93 1.64
CA PRO A 183 10.94 7.07 2.82
C PRO A 183 10.32 5.68 2.65
N TYR A 184 9.21 5.57 1.92
CA TYR A 184 8.43 4.34 1.67
C TYR A 184 8.85 3.60 0.39
N GLU A 185 9.88 4.07 -0.30
CA GLU A 185 10.40 3.47 -1.52
C GLU A 185 11.71 2.73 -1.27
N TYR A 186 11.97 1.75 -2.14
CA TYR A 186 13.22 1.02 -2.25
C TYR A 186 13.84 1.22 -3.65
N VAL A 187 15.14 1.06 -3.74
CA VAL A 187 15.91 1.13 -4.99
C VAL A 187 15.70 -0.19 -5.74
N TYR A 188 14.98 -0.15 -6.86
CA TYR A 188 14.75 -1.33 -7.70
C TYR A 188 15.90 -1.55 -8.68
N ASP A 189 16.35 -0.47 -9.31
CA ASP A 189 17.52 -0.42 -10.17
C ASP A 189 18.29 0.87 -9.91
N GLU A 190 19.46 1.04 -10.54
CA GLU A 190 20.31 2.22 -10.33
C GLU A 190 19.65 3.55 -10.72
N PHE A 191 18.51 3.55 -11.42
CA PHE A 191 17.84 4.73 -11.96
C PHE A 191 16.40 4.91 -11.44
N THR A 192 15.86 3.94 -10.69
CA THR A 192 14.44 3.85 -10.39
C THR A 192 14.19 3.44 -8.94
N CYS A 193 13.46 4.30 -8.23
CA CYS A 193 12.83 3.97 -6.95
C CYS A 193 11.45 3.34 -7.21
N ARG A 194 11.07 2.35 -6.40
CA ARG A 194 9.73 1.76 -6.43
C ARG A 194 9.10 1.78 -5.05
N ASP A 195 7.79 2.00 -5.02
CA ASP A 195 6.98 1.91 -3.81
C ASP A 195 6.92 0.46 -3.31
N CYS A 196 7.11 0.25 -2.01
CA CYS A 196 6.94 -1.05 -1.37
C CYS A 196 5.49 -1.56 -1.41
N GLY A 197 4.53 -0.64 -1.55
CA GLY A 197 3.10 -0.97 -1.53
C GLY A 197 2.51 -1.08 -0.13
N PRO A 198 1.19 -1.33 -0.01
CA PRO A 198 0.48 -1.27 1.25
C PRO A 198 0.88 -2.41 2.20
N GLY A 199 1.23 -2.05 3.43
CA GLY A 199 1.62 -3.00 4.48
C GLY A 199 3.06 -3.50 4.41
N LEU A 200 3.87 -2.92 3.55
CA LEU A 200 5.30 -3.18 3.42
C LEU A 200 6.08 -1.89 3.67
N TRP A 201 7.28 -2.02 4.22
CA TRP A 201 8.17 -0.90 4.48
C TRP A 201 9.59 -1.24 4.05
N PRO A 202 10.38 -0.29 3.49
CA PRO A 202 11.73 -0.59 3.04
C PRO A 202 12.68 -0.84 4.22
N TYR A 203 13.62 -1.76 4.04
CA TYR A 203 14.73 -1.94 4.97
C TYR A 203 15.64 -0.69 5.00
N PRO A 204 16.47 -0.51 6.05
CA PRO A 204 17.39 0.63 6.13
C PRO A 204 18.38 0.74 4.97
N ASP A 205 18.70 -0.37 4.31
CA ASP A 205 19.54 -0.41 3.10
C ASP A 205 18.78 0.02 1.82
N LYS A 206 17.45 0.16 1.91
CA LYS A 206 16.52 0.47 0.81
C LYS A 206 16.66 -0.45 -0.40
N LEU A 207 17.10 -1.70 -0.22
CA LEU A 207 17.21 -2.68 -1.31
C LEU A 207 15.98 -3.57 -1.45
N SER A 208 15.22 -3.74 -0.37
CA SER A 208 14.01 -4.55 -0.37
C SER A 208 13.02 -4.06 0.69
N CYS A 209 11.85 -4.69 0.73
CA CYS A 209 10.77 -4.35 1.66
C CYS A 209 10.47 -5.50 2.61
N PHE A 210 10.10 -5.18 3.85
CA PHE A 210 9.59 -6.13 4.84
C PHE A 210 8.13 -5.87 5.15
N ALA A 211 7.40 -6.93 5.55
CA ALA A 211 6.01 -6.81 5.95
C ALA A 211 5.90 -6.17 7.34
N LEU A 212 5.04 -5.16 7.46
CA LEU A 212 4.75 -4.51 8.73
C LEU A 212 3.99 -5.46 9.67
N SER A 213 4.21 -5.31 10.97
CA SER A 213 3.52 -6.10 11.99
C SER A 213 2.03 -5.75 12.02
N ILE A 214 1.18 -6.78 11.93
CA ILE A 214 -0.27 -6.62 11.98
C ILE A 214 -0.71 -6.20 13.38
N GLN A 215 -1.30 -5.01 13.49
CA GLN A 215 -1.89 -4.48 14.70
C GLN A 215 -3.35 -4.94 14.87
N TYR A 216 -3.71 -5.18 16.12
CA TYR A 216 -5.07 -5.49 16.57
C TYR A 216 -5.17 -5.09 18.05
N MET A 217 -6.39 -5.12 18.60
CA MET A 217 -6.62 -4.78 20.00
C MET A 217 -5.74 -5.62 20.95
N SER A 218 -4.81 -4.96 21.63
CA SER A 218 -3.95 -5.58 22.64
C SER A 218 -4.74 -5.86 23.91
N TRP A 219 -4.63 -7.08 24.45
CA TRP A 219 -5.25 -7.46 25.73
C TRP A 219 -4.73 -6.63 26.92
N ASN A 220 -3.52 -6.07 26.79
CA ASN A 220 -2.88 -5.26 27.83
C ASN A 220 -3.18 -3.76 27.67
N SER A 221 -3.90 -3.35 26.62
CA SER A 221 -4.30 -1.96 26.43
C SER A 221 -5.43 -1.59 27.38
N LEU A 222 -5.41 -0.37 27.92
CA LEU A 222 -6.50 0.14 28.77
C LEU A 222 -7.85 0.12 28.05
N PHE A 223 -7.82 0.33 26.72
CA PHE A 223 -8.97 0.25 25.83
C PHE A 223 -9.63 -1.14 25.81
N ALA A 224 -8.86 -2.21 26.02
CA ALA A 224 -9.36 -3.58 26.12
C ALA A 224 -9.74 -3.97 27.57
N ILE A 225 -8.91 -3.59 28.55
CA ILE A 225 -9.08 -3.99 29.95
C ILE A 225 -10.38 -3.44 30.53
N VAL A 226 -10.69 -2.16 30.29
CA VAL A 226 -11.87 -1.51 30.89
C VAL A 226 -13.18 -2.19 30.47
N PRO A 227 -13.50 -2.35 29.17
CA PRO A 227 -14.74 -3.01 28.77
C PRO A 227 -14.77 -4.51 29.14
N MET A 228 -13.62 -5.17 29.20
CA MET A 228 -13.52 -6.57 29.60
C MET A 228 -13.90 -6.78 31.07
N ILE A 229 -13.39 -5.94 31.99
CA ILE A 229 -13.77 -5.99 33.41
C ILE A 229 -15.27 -5.76 33.56
N VAL A 230 -15.82 -4.75 32.87
CA VAL A 230 -17.26 -4.46 32.90
C VAL A 230 -18.07 -5.66 32.39
N ALA A 231 -17.63 -6.31 31.31
CA ALA A 231 -18.29 -7.49 30.76
C ALA A 231 -18.23 -8.69 31.73
N LEU A 232 -17.09 -8.96 32.36
CA LEU A 232 -16.93 -10.07 33.32
C LEU A 232 -17.78 -9.87 34.57
N ILE A 233 -17.82 -8.65 35.12
CA ILE A 233 -18.73 -8.30 36.22
C ILE A 233 -20.19 -8.47 35.77
N GLY A 234 -20.53 -8.03 34.56
CA GLY A 234 -21.86 -8.20 33.97
C GLY A 234 -22.28 -9.66 33.83
N ILE A 235 -21.39 -10.52 33.33
CA ILE A 235 -21.62 -11.96 33.15
C ILE A 235 -21.86 -12.63 34.50
N THR A 236 -20.98 -12.39 35.47
CA THR A 236 -21.09 -12.98 36.82
C THR A 236 -22.39 -12.56 37.52
N MET A 237 -22.76 -11.28 37.43
CA MET A 237 -24.03 -10.78 37.97
C MET A 237 -25.23 -11.39 37.24
N THR A 238 -25.17 -11.53 35.92
CA THR A 238 -26.27 -12.13 35.13
C THR A 238 -26.47 -13.61 35.50
N ILE A 239 -25.38 -14.38 35.60
CA ILE A 239 -25.43 -15.78 36.03
C ILE A 239 -26.02 -15.90 37.44
N PHE A 240 -25.59 -15.04 38.37
CA PHE A 240 -26.13 -15.00 39.73
C PHE A 240 -27.65 -14.78 39.73
N VAL A 241 -28.17 -13.82 38.94
CA VAL A 241 -29.62 -13.59 38.80
C VAL A 241 -30.33 -14.80 38.19
N ILE A 242 -29.76 -15.43 37.15
CA ILE A 242 -30.32 -16.64 36.54
C ILE A 242 -30.43 -17.77 37.57
N VAL A 243 -29.39 -18.04 38.34
CA VAL A 243 -29.36 -19.09 39.38
C VAL A 243 -30.40 -18.81 40.46
N LEU A 244 -30.48 -17.55 40.94
CA LEU A 244 -31.49 -17.17 41.93
C LEU A 244 -32.92 -17.34 41.42
N PHE A 245 -33.18 -16.98 40.17
CA PHE A 245 -34.50 -17.11 39.55
C PHE A 245 -34.85 -18.58 39.30
N ALA A 246 -33.86 -19.41 38.93
CA ALA A 246 -34.02 -20.85 38.75
C ALA A 246 -34.36 -21.55 40.08
N LYS A 247 -33.61 -21.24 41.15
CA LYS A 247 -33.87 -21.79 42.49
C LYS A 247 -35.25 -21.41 43.02
N ASN A 248 -35.69 -20.17 42.76
CA ASN A 248 -36.96 -19.63 43.23
C ASN A 248 -38.05 -19.64 42.14
N HIS A 249 -37.97 -20.54 41.16
CA HIS A 249 -38.79 -20.43 39.95
C HIS A 249 -40.30 -20.48 40.20
N ASP A 250 -40.73 -21.17 41.25
CA ASP A 250 -42.14 -21.39 41.61
C ASP A 250 -42.72 -20.30 42.49
N THR A 251 -41.88 -19.36 42.93
CA THR A 251 -42.35 -18.25 43.74
C THR A 251 -43.30 -17.33 42.95
N PRO A 252 -44.34 -16.79 43.60
CA PRO A 252 -45.36 -15.98 42.92
C PRO A 252 -44.77 -14.72 42.28
N LEU A 253 -43.68 -14.16 42.82
CA LEU A 253 -42.96 -13.03 42.24
C LEU A 253 -42.40 -13.35 40.84
N VAL A 254 -41.65 -14.45 40.70
CA VAL A 254 -41.03 -14.86 39.41
C VAL A 254 -42.12 -15.23 38.41
N ARG A 255 -43.17 -15.93 38.85
CA ARG A 255 -44.30 -16.30 38.00
C ARG A 255 -45.10 -15.08 37.49
N ALA A 256 -45.30 -14.05 38.32
CA ALA A 256 -46.02 -12.82 37.94
C ALA A 256 -45.22 -11.95 36.94
N SER A 257 -43.89 -11.92 37.07
CA SER A 257 -42.99 -11.22 36.14
C SER A 257 -43.07 -11.77 34.70
N GLY A 258 -43.49 -13.04 34.54
CA GLY A 258 -43.47 -13.76 33.27
C GLY A 258 -42.16 -14.54 33.10
N ARG A 259 -42.11 -15.74 33.68
CA ARG A 259 -40.94 -16.63 33.78
C ARG A 259 -40.16 -16.75 32.46
N GLU A 260 -40.84 -17.14 31.39
CA GLU A 260 -40.24 -17.35 30.06
C GLU A 260 -39.60 -16.07 29.47
N LEU A 261 -40.30 -14.94 29.56
CA LEU A 261 -39.79 -13.66 29.06
C LEU A 261 -38.61 -13.15 29.88
N SER A 262 -38.62 -13.38 31.20
CA SER A 262 -37.51 -13.03 32.07
C SER A 262 -36.25 -13.83 31.75
N TYR A 263 -36.36 -15.14 31.52
CA TYR A 263 -35.20 -15.95 31.08
C TYR A 263 -34.71 -15.57 29.69
N THR A 264 -35.63 -15.31 28.75
CA THR A 264 -35.28 -14.83 27.40
C THR A 264 -34.49 -13.52 27.48
N LEU A 265 -34.92 -12.58 28.31
CA LEU A 265 -34.24 -11.30 28.50
C LEU A 265 -32.86 -11.47 29.16
N LEU A 266 -32.74 -12.30 30.20
CA LEU A 266 -31.44 -12.60 30.84
C LEU A 266 -30.46 -13.29 29.88
N PHE A 267 -30.97 -14.17 29.00
CA PHE A 267 -30.16 -14.78 27.94
C PHE A 267 -29.65 -13.71 26.95
N GLY A 268 -30.49 -12.77 26.52
CA GLY A 268 -30.07 -11.65 25.68
C GLY A 268 -29.00 -10.78 26.34
N ILE A 269 -29.15 -10.47 27.64
CA ILE A 269 -28.13 -9.73 28.43
C ILE A 269 -26.80 -10.49 28.44
N LEU A 270 -26.84 -11.80 28.68
CA LEU A 270 -25.64 -12.64 28.67
C LEU A 270 -24.95 -12.62 27.30
N VAL A 271 -25.71 -12.76 26.21
CA VAL A 271 -25.19 -12.66 24.84
C VAL A 271 -24.51 -11.31 24.58
N CYS A 272 -25.11 -10.20 25.03
CA CYS A 272 -24.50 -8.87 24.89
C CYS A 272 -23.13 -8.77 25.59
N TYR A 273 -23.00 -9.25 26.83
CA TYR A 273 -21.69 -9.23 27.52
C TYR A 273 -20.68 -10.19 26.92
N CYS A 274 -21.08 -11.39 26.50
CA CYS A 274 -20.19 -12.32 25.80
C CYS A 274 -19.68 -11.73 24.48
N ASN A 275 -20.54 -10.98 23.78
CA ASN A 275 -20.16 -10.32 22.53
C ASN A 275 -19.13 -9.20 22.75
N THR A 276 -19.11 -8.53 23.90
CA THR A 276 -18.05 -7.58 24.26
C THR A 276 -16.67 -8.26 24.25
N LEU A 277 -16.57 -9.48 24.77
CA LEU A 277 -15.32 -10.25 24.74
C LEU A 277 -14.94 -10.66 23.31
N ALA A 278 -15.94 -11.01 22.49
CA ALA A 278 -15.73 -11.34 21.08
C ALA A 278 -15.24 -10.14 20.23
N LEU A 279 -15.64 -8.91 20.60
CA LEU A 279 -15.19 -7.66 19.96
C LEU A 279 -13.72 -7.33 20.27
N ILE A 280 -13.25 -7.67 21.48
CA ILE A 280 -11.86 -7.44 21.91
C ILE A 280 -10.93 -8.53 21.38
N ALA A 281 -11.44 -9.76 21.22
CA ALA A 281 -10.66 -10.87 20.72
C ALA A 281 -10.07 -10.57 19.33
N LYS A 282 -8.89 -11.17 19.05
CA LYS A 282 -8.24 -11.06 17.74
C LYS A 282 -9.25 -11.39 16.63
N PRO A 283 -9.41 -10.54 15.61
CA PRO A 283 -10.36 -10.79 14.53
C PRO A 283 -10.02 -12.09 13.81
N THR A 284 -10.97 -13.01 13.82
CA THR A 284 -10.97 -14.26 13.05
C THR A 284 -12.32 -14.36 12.35
N ILE A 285 -12.46 -15.26 11.38
CA ILE A 285 -13.75 -15.50 10.73
C ILE A 285 -14.84 -15.79 11.77
N GLY A 286 -14.54 -16.65 12.76
CA GLY A 286 -15.45 -16.96 13.87
C GLY A 286 -15.78 -15.74 14.74
N SER A 287 -14.78 -14.96 15.15
CA SER A 287 -15.02 -13.72 15.92
C SER A 287 -15.88 -12.73 15.13
N CYS A 288 -15.65 -12.56 13.83
CA CYS A 288 -16.38 -11.63 12.99
C CYS A 288 -17.84 -12.07 12.77
N VAL A 289 -18.09 -13.36 12.57
CA VAL A 289 -19.45 -13.93 12.55
C VAL A 289 -20.15 -13.66 13.88
N LEU A 290 -19.47 -13.93 15.00
CA LEU A 290 -20.03 -13.76 16.33
C LEU A 290 -20.34 -12.28 16.63
N GLN A 291 -19.46 -11.35 16.24
CA GLN A 291 -19.70 -9.91 16.38
C GLN A 291 -20.92 -9.47 15.56
N ARG A 292 -20.99 -9.89 14.29
CA ARG A 292 -22.07 -9.49 13.37
C ARG A 292 -23.43 -10.05 13.81
N PHE A 293 -23.45 -11.32 14.21
CA PHE A 293 -24.66 -11.99 14.65
C PHE A 293 -25.05 -11.62 16.09
N GLY A 294 -24.08 -11.64 16.99
CA GLY A 294 -24.27 -11.48 18.43
C GLY A 294 -24.75 -10.09 18.84
N ILE A 295 -24.22 -9.02 18.23
CA ILE A 295 -24.69 -7.64 18.51
C ILE A 295 -26.15 -7.50 18.14
N GLY A 296 -26.49 -7.80 16.87
CA GLY A 296 -27.84 -7.60 16.35
C GLY A 296 -28.88 -8.46 17.06
N VAL A 297 -28.59 -9.76 17.22
CA VAL A 297 -29.51 -10.73 17.83
C VAL A 297 -29.62 -10.51 19.34
N GLY A 298 -28.51 -10.21 20.04
CA GLY A 298 -28.53 -9.93 21.48
C GLY A 298 -29.47 -8.79 21.84
N PHE A 299 -29.37 -7.65 21.14
CA PHE A 299 -30.28 -6.53 21.35
C PHE A 299 -31.72 -6.85 20.98
N SER A 300 -31.93 -7.56 19.86
CA SER A 300 -33.27 -7.97 19.45
C SER A 300 -33.94 -8.86 20.50
N ILE A 301 -33.21 -9.78 21.14
CA ILE A 301 -33.72 -10.61 22.24
C ILE A 301 -34.16 -9.73 23.43
N ILE A 302 -33.30 -8.81 23.88
CA ILE A 302 -33.60 -7.93 25.02
C ILE A 302 -34.84 -7.07 24.73
N TYR A 303 -34.84 -6.34 23.61
CA TYR A 303 -35.89 -5.36 23.32
C TYR A 303 -37.19 -6.03 22.86
N SER A 304 -37.16 -7.17 22.19
CA SER A 304 -38.38 -7.93 21.86
C SER A 304 -39.09 -8.45 23.11
N ALA A 305 -38.32 -8.94 24.10
CA ALA A 305 -38.86 -9.38 25.38
C ALA A 305 -39.43 -8.19 26.18
N LEU A 306 -38.72 -7.06 26.21
CA LEU A 306 -39.19 -5.81 26.84
C LEU A 306 -40.45 -5.26 26.17
N LEU A 307 -40.51 -5.25 24.84
CA LEU A 307 -41.68 -4.82 24.08
C LEU A 307 -42.89 -5.68 24.43
N THR A 308 -42.73 -7.00 24.38
CA THR A 308 -43.81 -7.94 24.68
C THR A 308 -44.30 -7.78 26.12
N LYS A 309 -43.37 -7.58 27.06
CA LYS A 309 -43.69 -7.33 28.46
C LYS A 309 -44.44 -6.02 28.67
N THR A 310 -44.00 -4.94 28.02
CA THR A 310 -44.62 -3.61 28.12
C THR A 310 -45.98 -3.57 27.41
N ASN A 311 -46.10 -4.23 26.26
CA ASN A 311 -47.36 -4.39 25.53
C ASN A 311 -48.39 -5.13 26.38
N ARG A 312 -47.99 -6.23 27.05
CA ARG A 312 -48.85 -6.97 27.98
C ARG A 312 -49.41 -6.04 29.07
N ILE A 313 -48.53 -5.26 29.71
CA ILE A 313 -48.91 -4.31 30.76
C ILE A 313 -49.90 -3.28 30.19
N SER A 314 -49.59 -2.66 29.06
CA SER A 314 -50.45 -1.66 28.41
C SER A 314 -51.86 -2.21 28.11
N ARG A 315 -51.97 -3.45 27.59
CA ARG A 315 -53.27 -4.07 27.30
C ARG A 315 -54.09 -4.37 28.56
N ILE A 316 -53.45 -4.87 29.63
CA ILE A 316 -54.13 -5.16 30.90
C ILE A 316 -54.79 -3.89 31.45
N PHE A 317 -54.05 -2.78 31.53
CA PHE A 317 -54.58 -1.52 32.06
C PHE A 317 -55.57 -0.84 31.12
N HIS A 318 -55.37 -0.91 29.80
CA HIS A 318 -56.32 -0.38 28.83
C HIS A 318 -57.67 -1.11 28.90
N SER A 319 -57.67 -2.45 28.99
CA SER A 319 -58.93 -3.20 29.16
C SER A 319 -59.55 -3.01 30.54
N ALA A 320 -58.76 -2.87 31.61
CA ALA A 320 -59.29 -2.50 32.92
C ALA A 320 -60.01 -1.13 32.89
N SER A 321 -59.55 -0.17 32.07
CA SER A 321 -60.16 1.16 31.95
C SER A 321 -61.43 1.23 31.08
N LYS A 322 -61.67 0.27 30.17
CA LYS A 322 -62.74 0.34 29.16
C LYS A 322 -63.87 -0.68 29.34
N SER A 323 -63.91 -1.40 30.46
CA SER A 323 -64.82 -2.54 30.80
C SER A 323 -64.21 -3.92 30.56
N ALA A 324 -64.65 -4.91 31.37
CA ALA A 324 -64.06 -6.24 31.57
C ALA A 324 -64.19 -7.20 30.36
N GLN A 325 -63.68 -6.78 29.20
CA GLN A 325 -63.62 -7.63 28.01
C GLN A 325 -62.46 -8.63 28.12
N ARG A 326 -62.71 -9.91 27.80
CA ARG A 326 -61.68 -10.97 27.86
C ARG A 326 -60.56 -10.65 26.86
N LEU A 327 -59.38 -10.36 27.40
CA LEU A 327 -58.18 -10.04 26.64
C LEU A 327 -57.66 -11.26 25.85
N LYS A 328 -57.48 -11.13 24.54
CA LYS A 328 -56.80 -12.12 23.67
C LYS A 328 -55.26 -11.98 23.81
N TYR A 329 -54.51 -13.07 23.57
CA TYR A 329 -53.03 -13.12 23.58
C TYR A 329 -52.31 -12.83 24.93
N ILE A 330 -52.97 -13.08 26.07
CA ILE A 330 -52.34 -12.95 27.40
C ILE A 330 -51.56 -14.20 27.82
N SER A 331 -51.82 -15.36 27.21
CA SER A 331 -51.18 -16.62 27.59
C SER A 331 -49.64 -16.52 27.49
N PRO A 332 -48.87 -17.12 28.43
CA PRO A 332 -47.42 -17.20 28.36
C PRO A 332 -46.93 -17.74 27.00
N GLN A 333 -47.63 -18.74 26.45
CA GLN A 333 -47.31 -19.32 25.15
C GLN A 333 -47.41 -18.29 24.02
N SER A 334 -48.49 -17.49 23.99
CA SER A 334 -48.62 -16.42 22.99
C SER A 334 -47.57 -15.31 23.14
N GLN A 335 -47.07 -15.05 24.36
CA GLN A 335 -46.02 -14.05 24.58
C GLN A 335 -44.67 -14.52 24.03
N VAL A 336 -44.31 -15.79 24.29
CA VAL A 336 -43.08 -16.39 23.75
C VAL A 336 -43.12 -16.44 22.23
N VAL A 337 -44.27 -16.79 21.63
CA VAL A 337 -44.43 -16.78 20.16
C VAL A 337 -44.23 -15.37 19.60
N ILE A 338 -44.87 -14.34 20.17
CA ILE A 338 -44.70 -12.95 19.71
C ILE A 338 -43.23 -12.51 19.83
N THR A 339 -42.58 -12.80 20.95
CA THR A 339 -41.16 -12.46 21.16
C THR A 339 -40.26 -13.19 20.16
N SER A 340 -40.50 -14.47 19.94
CA SER A 340 -39.74 -15.29 18.99
C SER A 340 -39.93 -14.81 17.55
N SER A 341 -41.13 -14.39 17.16
CA SER A 341 -41.40 -13.79 15.85
C SER A 341 -40.61 -12.50 15.62
N LEU A 342 -40.52 -11.63 16.63
CA LEU A 342 -39.74 -10.39 16.53
C LEU A 342 -38.22 -10.68 16.43
N ILE A 343 -37.72 -11.64 17.20
CA ILE A 343 -36.31 -12.08 17.11
C ILE A 343 -36.02 -12.70 15.74
N ALA A 344 -36.94 -13.52 15.22
CA ALA A 344 -36.79 -14.17 13.93
C ALA A 344 -36.64 -13.14 12.78
N ILE A 345 -37.33 -12.00 12.84
CA ILE A 345 -37.15 -10.91 11.87
C ILE A 345 -35.70 -10.42 11.86
N GLN A 346 -35.10 -10.14 13.03
CA GLN A 346 -33.69 -9.70 13.09
C GLN A 346 -32.74 -10.79 12.61
N VAL A 347 -32.99 -12.05 12.97
CA VAL A 347 -32.18 -13.19 12.53
C VAL A 347 -32.20 -13.29 11.00
N LEU A 348 -33.36 -13.20 10.37
CA LEU A 348 -33.51 -13.23 8.91
C LEU A 348 -32.77 -12.06 8.24
N ILE A 349 -32.93 -10.83 8.76
CA ILE A 349 -32.22 -9.65 8.25
C ILE A 349 -30.70 -9.89 8.33
N THR A 350 -30.22 -10.38 9.47
CA THR A 350 -28.78 -10.62 9.70
C THR A 350 -28.25 -11.73 8.79
N MET A 351 -29.02 -12.80 8.56
CA MET A 351 -28.66 -13.89 7.65
C MET A 351 -28.57 -13.41 6.20
N ILE A 352 -29.55 -12.64 5.72
CA ILE A 352 -29.51 -12.01 4.38
C ILE A 352 -28.26 -11.12 4.25
N TRP A 353 -27.98 -10.31 5.28
CA TRP A 353 -26.83 -9.41 5.27
C TRP A 353 -25.48 -10.16 5.27
N MET A 354 -25.40 -11.35 5.87
CA MET A 354 -24.20 -12.21 5.80
C MET A 354 -24.04 -12.91 4.44
N ILE A 355 -25.11 -13.05 3.65
CA ILE A 355 -25.03 -13.57 2.28
C ILE A 355 -24.53 -12.47 1.33
N VAL A 356 -25.04 -11.25 1.48
CA VAL A 356 -24.63 -10.10 0.65
C VAL A 356 -23.18 -9.69 0.94
N GLU A 357 -22.81 -9.67 2.21
CA GLU A 357 -21.47 -9.31 2.67
C GLU A 357 -20.93 -10.43 3.57
N PRO A 358 -20.19 -11.39 3.00
CA PRO A 358 -19.70 -12.54 3.74
C PRO A 358 -18.74 -12.13 4.86
N PRO A 359 -18.91 -12.68 6.08
CA PRO A 359 -18.05 -12.36 7.19
C PRO A 359 -16.64 -12.92 6.94
N GLY A 360 -15.65 -12.04 7.04
CA GLY A 360 -14.24 -12.37 6.89
C GLY A 360 -13.38 -11.37 7.63
N THR A 361 -12.08 -11.41 7.39
CA THR A 361 -11.11 -10.44 7.91
C THR A 361 -10.51 -9.65 6.76
N ARG A 362 -10.24 -8.36 6.98
CA ARG A 362 -9.56 -7.49 6.01
C ARG A 362 -8.45 -6.70 6.68
N PHE A 363 -7.41 -6.40 5.91
CA PHE A 363 -6.37 -5.47 6.33
C PHE A 363 -6.80 -4.04 5.99
N TYR A 364 -6.63 -3.14 6.94
CA TYR A 364 -6.91 -1.72 6.82
C TYR A 364 -5.62 -0.93 7.04
N TYR A 365 -5.32 -0.03 6.13
CA TYR A 365 -4.07 0.74 6.08
C TYR A 365 -4.42 2.23 6.27
N PRO A 366 -4.48 2.74 7.52
CA PRO A 366 -4.75 4.16 7.74
C PRO A 366 -3.57 5.05 7.29
N ASP A 367 -2.36 4.53 7.47
CA ASP A 367 -1.10 5.16 7.09
C ASP A 367 -0.16 4.10 6.47
N ARG A 368 0.93 4.54 5.82
CA ARG A 368 1.94 3.66 5.22
C ARG A 368 2.75 2.86 6.25
N THR A 369 2.71 3.25 7.52
CA THR A 369 3.48 2.61 8.62
C THR A 369 2.67 1.61 9.44
N GLU A 370 1.36 1.51 9.21
CA GLU A 370 0.46 0.72 10.04
C GLU A 370 -0.43 -0.24 9.23
N VAL A 371 -0.59 -1.46 9.76
CA VAL A 371 -1.48 -2.47 9.20
C VAL A 371 -2.42 -2.95 10.29
N ILE A 372 -3.71 -2.63 10.18
CA ILE A 372 -4.71 -3.00 11.20
C ILE A 372 -5.56 -4.16 10.66
N LEU A 373 -5.68 -5.22 11.45
CA LEU A 373 -6.61 -6.31 11.17
C LEU A 373 -8.01 -5.94 11.66
N LYS A 374 -8.98 -5.86 10.75
CA LYS A 374 -10.40 -5.61 11.05
C LYS A 374 -11.28 -6.72 10.48
N CYS A 375 -12.51 -6.83 10.98
CA CYS A 375 -13.53 -7.64 10.32
C CYS A 375 -13.91 -7.00 8.97
N ASN A 376 -14.26 -7.84 8.00
CA ASN A 376 -14.74 -7.41 6.69
C ASN A 376 -16.18 -6.90 6.80
N ILE A 377 -16.31 -5.70 7.34
CA ILE A 377 -17.57 -4.98 7.48
C ILE A 377 -17.32 -3.51 7.16
N GLN A 378 -18.21 -2.91 6.37
CA GLN A 378 -18.23 -1.48 6.15
C GLN A 378 -18.96 -0.81 7.32
N ASP A 379 -18.46 0.33 7.80
CA ASP A 379 -19.02 1.03 8.96
C ASP A 379 -20.50 1.42 8.75
N MET A 380 -20.85 1.84 7.54
CA MET A 380 -22.23 2.17 7.17
C MET A 380 -23.12 0.92 7.15
N SER A 381 -22.62 -0.19 6.60
CA SER A 381 -23.33 -1.48 6.58
C SER A 381 -23.59 -2.00 7.99
N PHE A 382 -22.65 -1.80 8.92
CA PHE A 382 -22.85 -2.14 10.33
C PHE A 382 -24.03 -1.37 10.92
N LEU A 383 -24.10 -0.05 10.76
CA LEU A 383 -25.20 0.75 11.33
C LEU A 383 -26.55 0.45 10.68
N PHE A 384 -26.58 0.26 9.36
CA PHE A 384 -27.80 -0.15 8.66
C PHE A 384 -28.33 -1.49 9.18
N SER A 385 -27.43 -2.45 9.48
CA SER A 385 -27.82 -3.74 10.06
C SER A 385 -28.46 -3.62 11.45
N GLN A 386 -28.25 -2.50 12.15
CA GLN A 386 -28.82 -2.20 13.47
C GLN A 386 -30.09 -1.34 13.42
N LEU A 387 -30.56 -0.94 12.23
CA LEU A 387 -31.75 -0.08 12.08
C LEU A 387 -33.01 -0.71 12.71
N TYR A 388 -33.19 -2.02 12.55
CA TYR A 388 -34.32 -2.73 13.16
C TYR A 388 -34.28 -2.66 14.69
N ASN A 389 -33.10 -2.79 15.30
CA ASN A 389 -32.94 -2.65 16.75
C ASN A 389 -33.29 -1.22 17.21
N MET A 390 -32.94 -0.20 16.45
CA MET A 390 -33.33 1.20 16.74
C MET A 390 -34.85 1.40 16.65
N ILE A 391 -35.50 0.79 15.66
CA ILE A 391 -36.96 0.79 15.54
C ILE A 391 -37.60 0.08 16.74
N LEU A 392 -37.09 -1.07 17.16
CA LEU A 392 -37.57 -1.79 18.34
C LEU A 392 -37.45 -0.95 19.61
N ILE A 393 -36.29 -0.32 19.84
CA ILE A 393 -36.05 0.59 20.97
C ILE A 393 -37.08 1.74 20.95
N THR A 394 -37.29 2.36 19.79
CA THR A 394 -38.23 3.47 19.63
C THR A 394 -39.66 3.06 19.96
N ILE A 395 -40.13 1.92 19.41
CA ILE A 395 -41.46 1.38 19.69
C ILE A 395 -41.58 1.03 21.18
N CYS A 396 -40.57 0.39 21.77
CA CYS A 396 -40.54 0.09 23.20
C CYS A 396 -40.68 1.36 24.05
N THR A 397 -39.98 2.43 23.70
CA THR A 397 -40.04 3.72 24.39
C THR A 397 -41.43 4.36 24.28
N VAL A 398 -42.08 4.32 23.11
CA VAL A 398 -43.46 4.79 22.95
C VAL A 398 -44.42 4.02 23.86
N TYR A 399 -44.29 2.70 23.94
CA TYR A 399 -45.10 1.89 24.86
C TYR A 399 -44.77 2.17 26.33
N ALA A 400 -43.50 2.39 26.68
CA ALA A 400 -43.08 2.76 28.02
C ALA A 400 -43.74 4.08 28.48
N ILE A 401 -43.80 5.09 27.59
CA ILE A 401 -44.48 6.36 27.83
C ILE A 401 -45.98 6.13 28.08
N LYS A 402 -46.64 5.30 27.24
CA LYS A 402 -48.05 4.94 27.45
C LYS A 402 -48.30 4.28 28.81
N THR A 403 -47.35 3.47 29.29
CA THR A 403 -47.46 2.79 30.59
C THR A 403 -47.13 3.67 31.80
N ARG A 404 -46.69 4.92 31.62
CA ARG A 404 -46.36 5.84 32.73
C ARG A 404 -47.60 6.28 33.53
N LYS A 405 -48.79 6.26 32.91
CA LYS A 405 -50.05 6.64 33.57
C LYS A 405 -50.63 5.56 34.49
N ILE A 406 -49.96 4.41 34.60
CA ILE A 406 -50.37 3.30 35.46
C ILE A 406 -50.08 3.68 36.93
N PRO A 407 -51.05 3.52 37.85
CA PRO A 407 -50.91 3.94 39.24
C PRO A 407 -49.70 3.28 39.94
N GLU A 408 -49.05 4.04 40.83
CA GLU A 408 -47.76 3.72 41.47
C GLU A 408 -47.70 2.40 42.25
N ASN A 409 -48.84 1.78 42.53
CA ASN A 409 -48.91 0.46 43.16
C ASN A 409 -48.22 -0.66 42.34
N PHE A 410 -47.86 -0.39 41.07
CA PHE A 410 -47.09 -1.29 40.20
C PHE A 410 -45.70 -0.71 39.86
N ASN A 411 -44.82 -0.62 40.87
CA ASN A 411 -43.44 -0.09 40.76
C ASN A 411 -42.60 -0.67 39.60
N GLU A 412 -42.98 -1.83 39.04
CA GLU A 412 -42.32 -2.47 37.90
C GLU A 412 -42.36 -1.63 36.60
N SER A 413 -43.43 -0.87 36.33
CA SER A 413 -43.55 -0.07 35.10
C SER A 413 -42.56 1.10 35.06
N LYS A 414 -42.24 1.69 36.22
CA LYS A 414 -41.27 2.79 36.36
C LYS A 414 -39.86 2.34 36.01
N PHE A 415 -39.44 1.17 36.49
CA PHE A 415 -38.12 0.60 36.18
C PHE A 415 -37.97 0.23 34.70
N ILE A 416 -39.03 -0.28 34.08
CA ILE A 416 -39.07 -0.53 32.63
C ILE A 416 -38.92 0.79 31.86
N GLY A 417 -39.67 1.83 32.23
CA GLY A 417 -39.54 3.14 31.61
C GLY A 417 -38.15 3.74 31.74
N PHE A 418 -37.56 3.69 32.94
CA PHE A 418 -36.20 4.16 33.17
C PHE A 418 -35.17 3.41 32.30
N THR A 419 -35.27 2.08 32.23
CA THR A 419 -34.43 1.26 31.36
C THR A 419 -34.51 1.73 29.90
N MET A 420 -35.74 1.90 29.37
CA MET A 420 -35.93 2.32 27.99
C MET A 420 -35.36 3.71 27.72
N TYR A 421 -35.64 4.70 28.58
CA TYR A 421 -35.15 6.07 28.41
C TYR A 421 -33.63 6.15 28.43
N THR A 422 -32.99 5.48 29.40
CA THR A 422 -31.52 5.47 29.51
C THR A 422 -30.89 4.79 28.29
N THR A 423 -31.46 3.67 27.82
CA THR A 423 -30.94 3.00 26.61
C THR A 423 -31.06 3.87 25.35
N CYS A 424 -32.16 4.62 25.19
CA CYS A 424 -32.28 5.57 24.08
C CYS A 424 -31.16 6.62 24.10
N ILE A 425 -30.86 7.18 25.27
CA ILE A 425 -29.80 8.19 25.43
C ILE A 425 -28.43 7.60 25.07
N ILE A 426 -28.12 6.39 25.54
CA ILE A 426 -26.86 5.70 25.23
C ILE A 426 -26.70 5.52 23.72
N TRP A 427 -27.74 5.06 23.02
CA TRP A 427 -27.67 4.83 21.58
C TRP A 427 -27.63 6.11 20.75
N LEU A 428 -28.33 7.17 21.18
CA LEU A 428 -28.23 8.49 20.54
C LEU A 428 -26.84 9.10 20.71
N ALA A 429 -26.18 8.87 21.85
CA ALA A 429 -24.80 9.31 22.07
C ALA A 429 -23.76 8.44 21.32
N PHE A 430 -24.02 7.14 21.18
CA PHE A 430 -23.12 6.21 20.50
C PHE A 430 -22.86 6.61 19.04
N VAL A 431 -23.91 6.95 18.27
CA VAL A 431 -23.79 7.23 16.83
C VAL A 431 -22.77 8.35 16.53
N PRO A 432 -22.86 9.56 17.10
CA PRO A 432 -21.89 10.62 16.84
C PRO A 432 -20.49 10.29 17.36
N ILE A 433 -20.36 9.58 18.49
CA ILE A 433 -19.04 9.19 19.03
C ILE A 433 -18.37 8.16 18.12
N TYR A 434 -19.11 7.16 17.62
CA TYR A 434 -18.59 6.11 16.76
C TYR A 434 -17.99 6.66 15.46
N PHE A 435 -18.66 7.64 14.84
CA PHE A 435 -18.14 8.30 13.65
C PHE A 435 -17.06 9.34 13.95
N GLY A 436 -17.20 10.10 15.04
CA GLY A 436 -16.22 11.11 15.44
C GLY A 436 -14.87 10.51 15.84
N THR A 437 -14.84 9.25 16.26
CA THR A 437 -13.62 8.53 16.67
C THR A 437 -13.06 7.59 15.60
N GLY A 438 -13.54 7.71 14.36
CA GLY A 438 -13.16 6.84 13.23
C GLY A 438 -11.66 6.82 12.90
N ASN A 439 -10.90 7.80 13.36
CA ASN A 439 -9.45 7.88 13.15
C ASN A 439 -8.67 6.85 13.99
N SER A 440 -9.24 6.34 15.08
CA SER A 440 -8.58 5.42 16.00
C SER A 440 -9.43 4.17 16.23
N TYR A 441 -8.95 3.02 15.76
CA TYR A 441 -9.69 1.76 15.87
C TYR A 441 -9.91 1.32 17.33
N GLU A 442 -8.95 1.61 18.22
CA GLU A 442 -9.05 1.27 19.64
C GLU A 442 -10.24 1.97 20.30
N ILE A 443 -10.39 3.28 20.10
CA ILE A 443 -11.47 4.08 20.67
C ILE A 443 -12.82 3.67 20.06
N GLN A 444 -12.86 3.41 18.76
CA GLN A 444 -14.08 2.99 18.06
C GLN A 444 -14.62 1.66 18.62
N ILE A 445 -13.76 0.64 18.75
CA ILE A 445 -14.13 -0.67 19.32
C ILE A 445 -14.50 -0.54 20.80
N THR A 446 -13.74 0.23 21.56
CA THR A 446 -14.01 0.47 22.99
C THR A 446 -15.36 1.13 23.21
N THR A 447 -15.67 2.16 22.42
CA THR A 447 -16.96 2.87 22.47
C THR A 447 -18.13 1.93 22.20
N LEU A 448 -17.99 1.06 21.19
CA LEU A 448 -18.98 0.02 20.89
C LEU A 448 -19.15 -0.95 22.06
N CYS A 449 -18.06 -1.48 22.60
CA CYS A 449 -18.04 -2.39 23.74
C CYS A 449 -18.71 -1.80 25.00
N ILE A 450 -18.37 -0.55 25.33
CA ILE A 450 -18.94 0.17 26.47
C ILE A 450 -20.42 0.45 26.26
N SER A 451 -20.83 0.89 25.06
CA SER A 451 -22.24 1.17 24.76
C SER A 451 -23.12 -0.08 24.88
N ILE A 452 -22.62 -1.23 24.40
CA ILE A 452 -23.29 -2.53 24.52
C ILE A 452 -23.40 -2.94 25.99
N SER A 453 -22.27 -2.93 26.70
CA SER A 453 -22.20 -3.37 28.09
C SER A 453 -23.02 -2.47 29.02
N LEU A 454 -23.02 -1.15 28.79
CA LEU A 454 -23.81 -0.19 29.55
C LEU A 454 -25.32 -0.39 29.32
N SER A 455 -25.74 -0.61 28.07
CA SER A 455 -27.14 -0.93 27.77
C SER A 455 -27.61 -2.20 28.46
N ALA A 456 -26.77 -3.25 28.47
CA ALA A 456 -27.03 -4.50 29.17
C ALA A 456 -27.08 -4.30 30.70
N SER A 457 -26.15 -3.53 31.27
CA SER A 457 -26.08 -3.22 32.70
C SER A 457 -27.31 -2.45 33.18
N VAL A 458 -27.78 -1.47 32.40
CA VAL A 458 -29.01 -0.73 32.71
C VAL A 458 -30.20 -1.68 32.75
N ALA A 459 -30.34 -2.58 31.76
CA ALA A 459 -31.41 -3.56 31.75
C ALA A 459 -31.33 -4.53 32.94
N LEU A 460 -30.13 -5.01 33.29
CA LEU A 460 -29.91 -5.91 34.43
C LEU A 460 -30.27 -5.22 35.75
N ILE A 461 -29.62 -4.08 36.03
CA ILE A 461 -29.74 -3.37 37.31
C ILE A 461 -31.16 -2.85 37.52
N CYS A 462 -31.74 -2.19 36.52
CA CYS A 462 -33.04 -1.53 36.71
C CYS A 462 -34.18 -2.54 36.83
N LEU A 463 -34.15 -3.64 36.07
CA LEU A 463 -35.26 -4.59 36.00
C LEU A 463 -35.18 -5.71 37.04
N TYR A 464 -33.96 -6.12 37.41
CA TYR A 464 -33.74 -7.29 38.27
C TYR A 464 -33.30 -6.94 39.69
N SER A 465 -32.62 -5.81 39.94
CA SER A 465 -32.23 -5.45 41.32
C SER A 465 -33.41 -5.39 42.29
N PRO A 466 -34.58 -4.77 41.96
CA PRO A 466 -35.73 -4.78 42.86
C PRO A 466 -36.26 -6.20 43.15
N LYS A 467 -36.15 -7.11 42.18
CA LYS A 467 -36.65 -8.50 42.31
C LYS A 467 -35.70 -9.36 43.12
N VAL A 468 -34.41 -9.24 42.85
CA VAL A 468 -33.36 -9.91 43.61
C VAL A 468 -33.38 -9.45 45.07
N TYR A 469 -33.55 -8.14 45.31
CA TYR A 469 -33.69 -7.59 46.65
C TYR A 469 -34.85 -8.22 47.43
N ILE A 470 -36.03 -8.33 46.82
CA ILE A 470 -37.19 -8.98 47.45
C ILE A 470 -36.93 -10.47 47.68
N LEU A 471 -36.35 -11.18 46.71
CA LEU A 471 -36.06 -12.61 46.81
C LEU A 471 -35.07 -12.96 47.93
N VAL A 472 -34.05 -12.12 48.14
CA VAL A 472 -32.97 -12.39 49.11
C VAL A 472 -33.31 -11.84 50.50
N PHE A 473 -33.78 -10.61 50.60
CA PHE A 473 -33.92 -9.91 51.89
C PHE A 473 -35.35 -9.89 52.45
N HIS A 474 -36.37 -10.12 51.61
CA HIS A 474 -37.77 -10.13 52.04
C HIS A 474 -38.56 -11.29 51.44
N PRO A 475 -38.18 -12.55 51.75
CA PRO A 475 -38.94 -13.72 51.30
C PRO A 475 -40.40 -13.68 51.78
N ASP A 476 -40.69 -13.00 52.89
CA ASP A 476 -42.05 -12.84 53.44
C ASP A 476 -42.98 -12.02 52.54
N LYS A 477 -42.42 -11.16 51.66
CA LYS A 477 -43.19 -10.41 50.65
C LYS A 477 -43.46 -11.24 49.39
N ASN A 478 -42.94 -12.47 49.33
CA ASN A 478 -43.03 -13.40 48.19
C ASN A 478 -44.19 -14.40 48.35
N VAL A 479 -45.30 -13.98 48.96
CA VAL A 479 -46.55 -14.76 49.06
C VAL A 479 -47.65 -14.07 48.26
N ARG A 480 -48.60 -14.84 47.71
CA ARG A 480 -49.79 -14.26 47.05
C ARG A 480 -50.54 -13.42 48.08
N LYS A 481 -50.42 -12.10 48.01
CA LYS A 481 -51.47 -11.24 48.58
C LYS A 481 -52.71 -11.49 47.72
N LEU A 482 -53.62 -12.34 48.22
CA LEU A 482 -54.99 -12.36 47.76
C LEU A 482 -55.51 -10.95 47.97
N THR A 483 -55.61 -10.17 46.89
CA THR A 483 -56.48 -9.00 46.85
C THR A 483 -57.91 -9.54 46.92
N MET A 484 -58.37 -9.91 48.12
CA MET A 484 -59.79 -10.08 48.40
C MET A 484 -60.40 -8.68 48.41
N ASN A 485 -60.89 -8.24 47.25
CA ASN A 485 -62.05 -7.36 47.25
C ASN A 485 -63.28 -8.25 47.50
N SER A 486 -63.51 -8.63 48.76
CA SER A 486 -64.81 -9.13 49.18
C SER A 486 -65.72 -7.93 49.45
N THR A 487 -66.28 -7.35 48.39
CA THR A 487 -67.58 -6.71 48.55
C THR A 487 -68.60 -7.82 48.72
N VAL A 488 -69.01 -8.02 49.97
CA VAL A 488 -70.13 -8.85 50.37
C VAL A 488 -71.37 -8.39 49.60
N TYR A 489 -71.70 -9.08 48.50
CA TYR A 489 -72.98 -8.93 47.83
C TYR A 489 -73.95 -9.91 48.49
N ARG A 490 -74.71 -9.43 49.47
CA ARG A 490 -75.90 -10.12 50.00
C ARG A 490 -76.84 -10.35 48.82
N ARG A 491 -76.99 -11.59 48.38
CA ARG A 491 -78.11 -12.02 47.53
C ARG A 491 -79.28 -12.32 48.45
N SER A 492 -80.18 -11.34 48.58
CA SER A 492 -81.52 -11.59 49.10
C SER A 492 -82.27 -12.46 48.10
N ALA A 493 -82.77 -13.61 48.56
CA ALA A 493 -83.60 -14.51 47.79
C ALA A 493 -84.90 -13.81 47.38
N THR A 494 -85.35 -14.00 46.15
CA THR A 494 -86.68 -13.62 45.70
C THR A 494 -87.40 -14.88 45.23
N THR A 495 -88.46 -15.24 45.97
CA THR A 495 -89.40 -16.30 45.64
C THR A 495 -90.70 -15.64 45.16
N ALA A 496 -91.20 -16.13 44.04
CA ALA A 496 -92.61 -16.21 43.60
C ALA A 496 -93.50 -14.95 43.51
N GLY A 497 -94.05 -14.76 42.29
CA GLY A 497 -95.50 -14.64 42.09
C GLY A 497 -96.07 -13.25 41.77
N GLY A 498 -96.87 -13.16 40.70
CA GLY A 498 -97.91 -12.12 40.55
C GLY A 498 -98.06 -11.52 39.15
N GLN A 499 -99.13 -11.90 38.47
CA GLN A 499 -99.64 -11.34 37.21
C GLN A 499 -100.15 -9.89 37.37
N ALA A 500 -100.07 -9.08 36.30
CA ALA A 500 -101.19 -8.32 35.68
C ALA A 500 -100.71 -7.11 34.84
N MET A 501 -101.20 -7.02 33.60
CA MET A 501 -101.33 -5.83 32.74
C MET A 501 -102.62 -5.03 33.13
N PRO A 502 -103.01 -3.86 32.55
CA PRO A 502 -102.53 -3.16 31.33
C PRO A 502 -102.40 -1.61 31.46
N THR A 503 -101.82 -0.90 30.48
CA THR A 503 -102.42 0.12 29.55
C THR A 503 -101.39 1.28 29.44
N SER A 504 -101.21 2.13 28.42
CA SER A 504 -101.81 2.37 27.10
C SER A 504 -100.87 3.31 26.29
N SER A 505 -100.83 3.10 24.97
CA SER A 505 -100.85 4.08 23.86
C SER A 505 -99.86 5.26 23.76
N GLY A 506 -99.23 5.39 22.58
CA GLY A 506 -98.71 6.68 22.11
C GLY A 506 -97.79 6.75 20.87
N TYR A 507 -98.25 6.30 19.70
CA TYR A 507 -98.01 6.89 18.35
C TYR A 507 -96.60 6.97 17.70
N SER A 508 -96.39 6.07 16.73
CA SER A 508 -96.09 6.24 15.29
C SER A 508 -95.34 7.47 14.73
N ARG A 509 -94.25 7.25 13.97
CA ARG A 509 -94.19 7.31 12.48
C ARG A 509 -92.76 7.25 11.92
N THR A 510 -92.54 6.32 10.99
CA THR A 510 -91.57 6.41 9.88
C THR A 510 -92.04 7.42 8.81
N PRO A 511 -91.17 7.95 7.94
CA PRO A 511 -90.95 7.28 6.65
C PRO A 511 -89.53 7.38 6.05
N LEU A 512 -89.34 6.51 5.07
CA LEU A 512 -88.22 6.34 4.13
C LEU A 512 -88.44 7.23 2.88
N GLY A 513 -87.38 7.70 2.21
CA GLY A 513 -87.46 8.12 0.79
C GLY A 513 -86.42 9.10 0.25
N THR A 514 -85.45 8.57 -0.52
CA THR A 514 -84.97 9.01 -1.85
C THR A 514 -84.46 10.45 -2.14
N GLY A 515 -83.32 10.54 -2.85
CA GLY A 515 -83.19 11.41 -4.04
C GLY A 515 -81.95 12.33 -4.19
N VAL A 516 -80.97 11.88 -5.00
CA VAL A 516 -80.24 12.56 -6.10
C VAL A 516 -79.69 14.02 -5.95
N GLY A 517 -78.35 14.13 -6.09
CA GLY A 517 -77.67 14.95 -7.13
C GLY A 517 -77.31 16.42 -6.88
N ILE A 518 -76.04 16.76 -7.17
CA ILE A 518 -75.54 17.83 -8.08
C ILE A 518 -74.21 18.45 -7.57
N SER A 519 -73.28 18.53 -8.53
CA SER A 519 -71.94 19.13 -8.54
C SER A 519 -71.97 20.66 -8.57
N ALA A 520 -70.94 21.33 -8.02
CA ALA A 520 -70.33 22.52 -8.66
C ALA A 520 -68.99 22.91 -8.01
N SER A 521 -68.06 23.23 -8.89
CA SER A 521 -66.72 23.81 -8.76
C SER A 521 -66.70 25.30 -8.37
N ALA A 522 -65.56 25.80 -7.87
CA ALA A 522 -64.64 26.67 -8.63
C ALA A 522 -63.85 27.71 -7.79
N ASN A 523 -62.60 27.90 -8.24
CA ASN A 523 -61.74 29.11 -8.19
C ASN A 523 -61.10 29.51 -6.85
N ALA A 524 -59.84 29.96 -6.71
CA ALA A 524 -58.65 30.30 -7.54
C ALA A 524 -58.10 31.61 -6.96
N ALA A 525 -56.81 31.69 -6.63
CA ALA A 525 -56.05 32.94 -6.59
C ALA A 525 -54.53 32.67 -6.56
N THR A 526 -53.87 33.22 -7.57
CA THR A 526 -52.42 33.38 -7.81
C THR A 526 -51.93 34.64 -7.05
N ILE A 527 -50.65 34.85 -6.70
CA ILE A 527 -49.66 35.68 -7.44
C ILE A 527 -48.31 35.79 -6.66
N ALA A 528 -47.22 35.52 -7.40
CA ALA A 528 -45.88 36.13 -7.55
C ALA A 528 -44.81 36.36 -6.44
N ALA A 529 -43.59 35.89 -6.80
CA ALA A 529 -42.25 36.52 -6.86
C ALA A 529 -41.59 37.09 -5.56
N SER A 530 -40.28 36.99 -5.29
CA SER A 530 -39.10 37.10 -6.17
C SER A 530 -37.77 36.69 -5.46
N SER A 531 -36.76 36.36 -6.30
CA SER A 531 -35.30 36.62 -6.22
C SER A 531 -34.41 36.16 -5.05
N GLY A 532 -33.27 35.54 -5.41
CA GLY A 532 -32.07 35.42 -4.57
C GLY A 532 -31.11 34.30 -5.02
N ARG A 533 -30.12 34.64 -5.86
CA ARG A 533 -29.09 33.74 -6.41
C ARG A 533 -27.71 34.10 -5.81
N ALA A 534 -26.91 33.10 -5.42
CA ALA A 534 -25.44 33.20 -5.38
C ALA A 534 -24.81 31.80 -5.35
N SER A 535 -24.01 31.48 -6.37
CA SER A 535 -23.11 30.32 -6.42
C SER A 535 -21.88 30.70 -7.24
N GLN A 536 -20.70 30.43 -6.66
CA GLN A 536 -19.34 30.75 -7.13
C GLN A 536 -18.71 29.60 -7.96
N SER A 537 -17.51 29.90 -8.49
CA SER A 537 -16.54 29.11 -9.27
C SER A 537 -16.72 29.21 -10.79
N GLY A 538 -15.71 29.44 -11.63
CA GLY A 538 -14.27 29.60 -11.46
C GLY A 538 -13.62 29.19 -12.78
N SER A 539 -12.90 30.09 -13.47
CA SER A 539 -12.21 29.79 -14.74
C SER A 539 -10.78 30.34 -14.72
N GLN A 540 -9.81 29.45 -14.96
CA GLN A 540 -8.38 29.71 -15.16
C GLN A 540 -8.12 30.20 -16.60
N ASN A 541 -7.10 31.05 -16.77
CA ASN A 541 -6.34 31.19 -18.02
C ASN A 541 -4.93 31.75 -17.72
N SER A 542 -3.94 31.19 -18.42
CA SER A 542 -2.49 31.45 -18.41
C SER A 542 -2.09 32.86 -18.90
N PRO A 543 -0.81 33.30 -18.78
CA PRO A 543 0.20 32.96 -19.81
C PRO A 543 1.68 32.83 -19.35
N SER A 544 2.50 32.25 -20.24
CA SER A 544 3.98 32.12 -20.23
C SER A 544 4.73 33.47 -20.42
N PRO A 545 6.07 33.50 -20.24
CA PRO A 545 6.93 33.60 -21.43
C PRO A 545 8.31 32.91 -21.37
N ASP A 546 8.96 32.99 -22.53
CA ASP A 546 10.12 32.33 -23.13
C ASP A 546 11.50 32.37 -22.46
N ILE A 547 12.29 31.37 -22.88
CA ILE A 547 13.73 31.18 -22.75
C ILE A 547 14.43 31.72 -24.01
N THR A 548 15.51 32.49 -23.84
CA THR A 548 16.40 32.87 -24.96
C THR A 548 17.83 32.36 -24.75
N HIS A 549 18.35 31.74 -25.81
CA HIS A 549 19.65 31.13 -26.02
C HIS A 549 20.88 31.91 -25.51
N LYS A 550 21.85 31.17 -24.95
CA LYS A 550 23.29 31.50 -24.98
C LYS A 550 24.02 30.41 -25.76
N GLN A 551 24.58 30.76 -26.91
CA GLN A 551 25.62 30.00 -27.59
C GLN A 551 26.61 31.03 -28.13
N THR A 552 27.80 31.09 -27.53
CA THR A 552 28.94 31.81 -28.08
C THR A 552 30.11 30.85 -28.14
N ILE A 553 30.61 30.74 -29.36
CA ILE A 553 31.68 29.92 -29.88
C ILE A 553 33.00 30.23 -29.14
N ILE A 554 33.69 29.17 -28.69
CA ILE A 554 35.12 29.22 -28.37
C ILE A 554 35.82 28.68 -29.62
N GLN A 555 36.55 29.56 -30.32
CA GLN A 555 37.51 29.18 -31.34
C GLN A 555 38.78 30.00 -31.09
N ASN A 556 39.91 29.33 -31.27
CA ASN A 556 41.29 29.81 -31.21
C ASN A 556 41.95 29.65 -29.83
N ASN A 557 42.89 28.70 -29.76
CA ASN A 557 44.27 29.12 -29.53
C ASN A 557 45.24 28.18 -30.26
N GLU A 558 46.12 28.87 -30.97
CA GLU A 558 47.21 28.43 -31.81
C GLU A 558 48.23 27.55 -31.09
N GLU A 559 48.81 26.66 -31.89
CA GLU A 559 50.04 25.93 -31.64
C GLU A 559 51.20 26.90 -31.40
N ALA A 560 51.70 26.96 -30.16
CA ALA A 560 52.97 27.60 -29.86
C ALA A 560 54.09 26.55 -29.91
N TRP A 561 54.73 26.44 -31.08
CA TRP A 561 56.04 25.82 -31.22
C TRP A 561 57.08 26.76 -30.60
N ILE A 562 57.67 26.37 -29.45
CA ILE A 562 58.87 27.02 -28.92
C ILE A 562 60.07 26.20 -29.39
N ASP A 563 60.71 26.72 -30.44
CA ASP A 563 62.08 26.41 -30.82
C ASP A 563 63.01 27.00 -29.74
N SER A 564 63.68 26.14 -28.96
CA SER A 564 64.72 26.58 -28.02
C SER A 564 66.08 26.35 -28.65
N GLN A 565 66.53 27.32 -29.45
CA GLN A 565 67.93 27.46 -29.79
C GLN A 565 68.71 27.84 -28.53
N ALA A 566 69.57 26.94 -28.07
CA ALA A 566 70.51 27.20 -26.99
C ALA A 566 71.49 28.32 -27.38
N THR A 567 71.52 29.38 -26.59
CA THR A 567 72.57 30.41 -26.65
C THR A 567 73.78 29.93 -25.85
N PRO A 568 75.03 30.07 -26.36
CA PRO A 568 76.21 29.76 -25.57
C PRO A 568 76.57 30.94 -24.67
N LYS A 569 76.62 30.71 -23.35
CA LYS A 569 77.37 31.54 -22.42
C LYS A 569 78.83 31.07 -22.42
N CYS A 570 79.75 31.95 -22.78
CA CYS A 570 81.13 31.90 -22.32
C CYS A 570 81.23 32.74 -21.04
N GLU A 571 82.11 32.37 -20.11
CA GLU A 571 82.49 33.22 -18.97
C GLU A 571 83.01 34.59 -19.42
#